data_AF-A0A0B3ALQ3-F1
#
_entry.id   AF-A0A0B3ALQ3-F1
#
_cell.length_a   1.000
_cell.length_b   1.000
_cell.length_c   1.000
_cell.angle_alpha   90.00
_cell.angle_beta   90.00
_cell.angle_gamma   90.00
#
_symmetry.space_group_name_H-M   'P 1'
#
loop_
_entity.id
_entity.type
_entity.pdbx_description
1 polymer ?
#
loop_
_entity_poly.entity_id
_entity_poly.type
_entity_poly.pdbx_seq_one_letter_code
_entity_poly.pdbx_strand_id
1 'polypeptide(L)'
;MELVVDANILFAILIRGGTTAMLLFNPNLRLYCPEFILEEFMKYSYLIVEKMKRTPEEFVTIMHQLHQVIMVIPQEEYELYMKEAERISPDDKDVPYLALALKLKCGLWSNDAALKKQDKVTIHNTKEIFVLLGE
;
A
#
# COMPACT_ATOMS: atom_id res chain seq x y z
N MET A 1 7.23 -11.93 5.96
CA MET A 1 6.76 -11.71 4.59
C MET A 1 6.91 -10.23 4.28
N GLU A 2 7.45 -9.92 3.11
CA GLU A 2 7.67 -8.55 2.63
C GLU A 2 6.62 -8.22 1.57
N LEU A 3 5.98 -7.05 1.68
CA LEU A 3 4.93 -6.63 0.77
C LEU A 3 5.01 -5.14 0.49
N VAL A 4 4.82 -4.75 -0.77
CA VAL A 4 4.41 -3.39 -1.12
C VAL A 4 2.92 -3.25 -0.81
N VAL A 5 2.50 -2.13 -0.26
CA VAL A 5 1.09 -1.86 0.09
C VAL A 5 0.51 -0.82 -0.85
N ASP A 6 -0.62 -1.16 -1.48
CA ASP A 6 -1.41 -0.26 -2.32
C ASP A 6 -2.06 0.86 -1.48
N ALA A 7 -2.10 2.07 -2.04
CA ALA A 7 -2.84 3.21 -1.49
C ALA A 7 -4.25 2.88 -1.05
N ASN A 8 -5.01 2.13 -1.85
CA ASN A 8 -6.39 1.81 -1.54
C ASN A 8 -6.53 1.04 -0.24
N ILE A 9 -5.56 0.18 0.08
CA ILE A 9 -5.51 -0.53 1.37
C ILE A 9 -5.28 0.46 2.50
N LEU A 10 -4.29 1.34 2.36
CA LEU A 10 -3.99 2.33 3.39
C LEU A 10 -5.14 3.31 3.62
N PHE A 11 -5.77 3.83 2.55
CA PHE A 11 -6.97 4.65 2.64
C PHE A 11 -8.13 3.90 3.30
N ALA A 12 -8.33 2.62 3.00
CA ALA A 12 -9.39 1.82 3.61
C ALA A 12 -9.15 1.62 5.12
N ILE A 13 -7.91 1.33 5.52
CA ILE A 13 -7.50 1.21 6.94
C ILE A 13 -7.73 2.52 7.66
N LEU A 14 -7.29 3.63 7.06
CA LEU A 14 -7.51 4.97 7.54
C LEU A 14 -9.02 5.21 7.78
N ILE A 15 -9.84 5.05 6.74
CA ILE A 15 -11.27 5.44 6.80
C ILE A 15 -12.07 4.56 7.76
N ARG A 16 -11.85 3.23 7.74
CA ARG A 16 -12.72 2.27 8.43
C ARG A 16 -12.14 1.72 9.72
N GLY A 17 -10.82 1.72 9.88
CA GLY A 17 -10.15 0.94 10.92
C GLY A 17 -10.51 -0.55 10.84
N GLY A 18 -10.28 -1.28 11.93
CA GLY A 18 -10.72 -2.67 12.08
C GLY A 18 -9.65 -3.72 11.79
N THR A 19 -10.06 -4.95 11.47
CA THR A 19 -9.18 -6.13 11.39
C THR A 19 -8.03 -5.95 10.39
N THR A 20 -8.28 -5.30 9.25
CA THR A 20 -7.23 -4.99 8.26
C THR A 20 -6.11 -4.12 8.85
N ALA A 21 -6.42 -3.23 9.80
CA ALA A 21 -5.41 -2.41 10.46
C ALA A 21 -4.50 -3.24 11.38
N MET A 22 -4.97 -4.37 11.89
CA MET A 22 -4.15 -5.27 12.71
C MET A 22 -2.97 -5.85 11.90
N LEU A 23 -3.18 -6.11 10.60
CA LEU A 23 -2.13 -6.59 9.71
C LEU A 23 -0.96 -5.60 9.59
N LEU A 24 -1.20 -4.28 9.67
CA LEU A 24 -0.11 -3.30 9.61
C LEU A 24 0.90 -3.44 10.75
N PHE A 25 0.45 -3.92 11.90
CA PHE A 25 1.27 -4.09 13.09
C PHE A 25 1.72 -5.54 13.29
N ASN A 26 1.42 -6.43 12.34
CA ASN A 26 1.82 -7.82 12.46
C ASN A 26 3.35 -7.92 12.30
N PRO A 27 4.09 -8.46 13.28
CA PRO A 27 5.55 -8.50 13.25
C PRO A 27 6.11 -9.40 12.14
N ASN A 28 5.28 -10.28 11.57
CA ASN A 28 5.65 -11.11 10.43
C ASN A 28 5.49 -10.38 9.08
N LEU A 29 4.98 -9.15 9.08
CA LEU A 29 4.87 -8.30 7.89
C LEU A 29 5.90 -7.18 7.92
N ARG A 30 6.58 -7.02 6.79
CA ARG A 30 7.41 -5.85 6.48
C ARG A 30 6.78 -5.16 5.29
N LEU A 31 6.32 -3.94 5.52
CA LEU A 31 5.49 -3.21 4.57
C LEU A 31 6.29 -2.07 3.96
N TYR A 32 6.14 -1.93 2.64
CA TYR A 32 6.79 -0.90 1.84
C TYR A 32 5.72 -0.11 1.09
N CYS A 33 5.95 1.17 0.85
CA CYS A 33 5.15 1.94 -0.10
C CYS A 33 6.04 2.92 -0.87
N PRO A 34 5.70 3.22 -2.12
CA PRO A 34 6.40 4.27 -2.86
C PRO A 34 6.07 5.65 -2.27
N GLU A 35 7.01 6.60 -2.32
CA GLU A 35 6.84 7.93 -1.73
C GLU A 35 5.70 8.75 -2.33
N PHE A 36 5.35 8.48 -3.59
CA PHE A 36 4.29 9.20 -4.31
C PHE A 36 2.97 9.18 -3.54
N ILE A 37 2.74 8.14 -2.73
CA ILE A 37 1.53 8.01 -1.92
C ILE A 37 1.37 9.13 -0.89
N LEU A 38 2.47 9.71 -0.42
CA LEU A 38 2.44 10.83 0.51
C LEU A 38 1.78 12.06 -0.12
N GLU A 39 2.02 12.29 -1.42
CA GLU A 39 1.36 13.36 -2.17
C GLU A 39 -0.14 13.10 -2.29
N GLU A 40 -0.54 11.85 -2.56
CA GLU A 40 -1.95 11.47 -2.59
C GLU A 40 -2.62 11.67 -1.22
N PHE A 41 -1.98 11.24 -0.12
CA PHE A 41 -2.52 11.46 1.22
C PHE A 41 -2.71 12.94 1.53
N MET A 42 -1.74 13.78 1.18
CA MET A 42 -1.86 15.22 1.39
C MET A 42 -2.99 15.82 0.55
N LYS A 43 -3.12 15.41 -0.71
CA LYS A 43 -4.18 15.86 -1.62
C LYS A 43 -5.57 15.46 -1.14
N TYR A 44 -5.72 14.26 -0.60
CA TYR A 44 -7.01 13.73 -0.13
C TYR A 44 -7.27 13.95 1.36
N SER A 45 -6.34 14.54 2.10
CA SER A 45 -6.42 14.75 3.57
C SER A 45 -7.77 15.35 4.01
N TYR A 46 -8.25 16.40 3.35
CA TYR A 46 -9.54 17.01 3.65
C TYR A 46 -10.73 16.05 3.46
N LEU A 47 -10.76 15.32 2.34
CA LEU A 47 -11.81 14.33 2.04
C LEU A 47 -11.78 13.14 3.01
N ILE A 48 -10.58 12.76 3.47
CA ILE A 48 -10.41 11.68 4.44
C ILE A 48 -10.95 12.11 5.79
N VAL A 49 -10.59 13.31 6.27
CA VAL A 49 -11.11 13.88 7.53
C VAL A 49 -12.63 13.96 7.50
N GLU A 50 -13.19 14.46 6.40
CA GLU A 50 -14.64 14.55 6.19
C GLU A 50 -15.32 13.16 6.21
N LYS A 51 -14.77 12.18 5.49
CA LYS A 51 -15.33 10.82 5.41
C LYS A 51 -15.16 10.01 6.70
N MET A 52 -14.07 10.22 7.41
CA MET A 52 -13.78 9.53 8.67
C MET A 52 -14.66 10.00 9.82
N LYS A 53 -15.27 11.19 9.72
CA LYS A 53 -15.84 11.90 10.87
C LYS A 53 -14.84 12.03 12.03
N ARG A 54 -13.55 12.12 11.69
CA ARG A 54 -12.44 12.25 12.64
C ARG A 54 -11.91 13.66 12.62
N THR A 55 -11.20 14.04 13.68
CA THR A 55 -10.57 15.36 13.72
C THR A 55 -9.26 15.35 12.92
N PRO A 56 -8.78 16.51 12.43
CA PRO A 56 -7.46 16.63 11.81
C PRO A 56 -6.33 16.06 12.68
N GLU A 57 -6.43 16.18 14.00
CA GLU A 57 -5.44 15.66 14.96
C GLU A 57 -5.40 14.13 14.99
N GLU A 58 -6.56 13.48 14.88
CA GLU A 58 -6.66 12.02 14.76
C GLU A 58 -6.06 11.53 13.44
N PHE A 59 -6.28 12.27 12.34
CA PHE A 59 -5.67 11.96 11.05
C PHE A 59 -4.13 12.01 11.12
N VAL A 60 -3.58 13.09 11.68
CA VAL A 60 -2.12 13.22 11.87
C VAL A 60 -1.56 12.08 12.73
N THR A 61 -2.28 11.69 13.78
CA THR A 61 -1.88 10.57 14.65
C THR A 61 -1.77 9.26 13.88
N ILE A 62 -2.76 8.94 13.03
CA ILE A 62 -2.72 7.71 12.24
C ILE A 62 -1.62 7.78 11.19
N MET A 63 -1.42 8.92 10.53
CA MET A 63 -0.33 9.12 9.57
C MET A 63 1.04 8.87 10.23
N HIS A 64 1.26 9.37 11.44
CA HIS A 64 2.47 9.05 12.20
C HIS A 64 2.60 7.55 12.48
N GLN A 65 1.52 6.86 12.86
CA GLN A 65 1.55 5.41 13.07
C GLN A 65 1.89 4.63 11.80
N LEU A 66 1.30 5.02 10.66
CA LEU A 66 1.60 4.42 9.36
C LEU A 66 3.09 4.58 9.00
N HIS A 67 3.66 5.75 9.23
CA HIS A 67 5.09 6.01 9.00
C HIS A 67 6.02 5.17 9.90
N GLN A 68 5.54 4.69 11.05
CA GLN A 68 6.35 3.81 11.93
C GLN A 68 6.37 2.35 11.46
N VAL A 69 5.36 1.91 10.70
CA VAL A 69 5.20 0.51 10.32
C VAL A 69 5.38 0.25 8.81
N ILE A 70 5.34 1.30 8.00
CA ILE A 70 5.54 1.24 6.55
C ILE A 70 6.81 1.99 6.19
N MET A 71 7.68 1.30 5.46
CA MET A 71 8.88 1.91 4.90
C MET A 71 8.54 2.62 3.59
N VAL A 72 8.65 3.94 3.59
CA VAL A 72 8.46 4.76 2.40
C VAL A 72 9.74 4.72 1.57
N ILE A 73 9.63 4.35 0.29
CA ILE A 73 10.74 4.23 -0.63
C ILE A 73 10.65 5.32 -1.71
N PRO A 74 11.70 6.13 -1.90
CA PRO A 74 11.68 7.22 -2.88
C PRO A 74 11.76 6.68 -4.31
N GLN A 75 11.27 7.46 -5.28
CA GLN A 75 11.10 6.98 -6.66
C GLN A 75 12.43 6.57 -7.31
N GLU A 76 13.52 7.28 -6.99
CA GLU A 76 14.84 7.03 -7.56
C GLU A 76 15.35 5.60 -7.30
N GLU A 77 14.90 4.95 -6.23
CA GLU A 77 15.30 3.58 -5.85
C GLU A 77 14.67 2.50 -6.74
N TYR A 78 13.53 2.79 -7.37
CA TYR A 78 12.80 1.85 -8.24
C TYR A 78 12.58 2.36 -9.67
N GLU A 79 13.12 3.53 -10.03
CA GLU A 79 13.01 4.15 -11.35
C GLU A 79 13.37 3.20 -12.50
N LEU A 80 14.41 2.37 -12.32
CA LEU A 80 14.85 1.39 -13.33
C LEU A 80 13.79 0.33 -13.68
N TYR A 81 12.80 0.13 -12.82
CA TYR A 81 11.73 -0.85 -12.97
C TYR A 81 10.43 -0.25 -13.50
N MET A 82 10.33 1.08 -13.60
CA MET A 82 9.11 1.77 -14.06
C MET A 82 8.67 1.31 -15.44
N LYS A 83 9.59 1.23 -16.41
CA LYS A 83 9.29 0.77 -17.77
C LYS A 83 8.81 -0.68 -17.85
N GLU A 84 9.26 -1.54 -16.92
CA GLU A 84 8.78 -2.92 -16.87
C GLU A 84 7.39 -2.96 -16.25
N ALA A 85 7.18 -2.21 -15.17
CA ALA A 85 5.89 -2.08 -14.50
C ALA A 85 4.81 -1.54 -15.45
N GLU A 86 5.09 -0.50 -16.26
CA GLU A 86 4.17 0.04 -17.27
C GLU A 86 3.62 -1.03 -18.24
N ARG A 87 4.42 -2.05 -18.57
CA ARG A 87 4.01 -3.09 -19.53
C ARG A 87 3.05 -4.12 -18.93
N ILE A 88 3.09 -4.27 -17.61
CA ILE A 88 2.30 -5.28 -16.89
C ILE A 88 1.17 -4.65 -16.09
N SER A 89 1.21 -3.34 -15.90
CA SER A 89 0.21 -2.61 -15.13
C SER A 89 -1.10 -2.50 -15.90
N PRO A 90 -2.25 -2.74 -15.25
CA PRO A 90 -3.56 -2.49 -15.85
C PRO A 90 -3.94 -1.00 -15.87
N ASP A 91 -3.35 -0.18 -14.98
CA ASP A 91 -3.58 1.26 -14.83
C ASP A 91 -2.25 1.99 -14.55
N ASP A 92 -2.10 3.22 -15.03
CA ASP A 92 -0.88 4.04 -14.83
C ASP A 92 -0.61 4.30 -13.34
N LYS A 93 -1.65 4.35 -12.51
CA LYS A 93 -1.51 4.60 -11.06
C LYS A 93 -0.93 3.42 -10.29
N ASP A 94 -1.02 2.22 -10.85
CA ASP A 94 -0.50 1.01 -10.22
C ASP A 94 0.99 0.80 -10.52
N VAL A 95 1.52 1.50 -11.54
CA VAL A 95 2.91 1.38 -12.02
C VAL A 95 3.93 1.54 -10.89
N PRO A 96 3.88 2.58 -10.02
CA PRO A 96 4.89 2.74 -8.99
C PRO A 96 4.90 1.61 -7.96
N TYR A 97 3.73 1.03 -7.65
CA TYR A 97 3.64 -0.11 -6.73
C TYR A 97 4.24 -1.38 -7.33
N LEU A 98 3.93 -1.65 -8.60
CA LEU A 98 4.49 -2.79 -9.33
C LEU A 98 6.00 -2.63 -9.53
N ALA A 99 6.48 -1.44 -9.88
CA ALA A 99 7.90 -1.15 -10.02
C ALA A 99 8.66 -1.37 -8.70
N LEU A 100 8.11 -0.89 -7.58
CA LEU A 100 8.69 -1.11 -6.27
C LEU A 100 8.69 -2.60 -5.89
N ALA A 101 7.60 -3.32 -6.17
CA ALA A 101 7.50 -4.76 -5.89
C ALA A 101 8.52 -5.57 -6.71
N LEU A 102 8.72 -5.21 -7.99
CA LEU A 102 9.76 -5.79 -8.85
C LEU A 102 11.17 -5.51 -8.31
N LYS A 103 11.44 -4.27 -7.89
CA LYS A 103 12.72 -3.86 -7.31
C LYS A 103 13.05 -4.66 -6.05
N LEU A 104 12.08 -4.76 -5.13
CA LEU A 104 12.23 -5.45 -3.85
C LEU A 104 12.07 -6.98 -3.97
N LYS A 105 11.62 -7.47 -5.13
CA LYS A 105 11.30 -8.90 -5.38
C LYS A 105 10.33 -9.46 -4.36
N CYS A 106 9.30 -8.69 -4.03
CA CYS A 106 8.31 -9.04 -3.02
C CYS A 106 6.88 -8.99 -3.60
N GLY A 107 5.89 -9.38 -2.80
CA GLY A 107 4.49 -9.33 -3.23
C GLY A 107 3.91 -7.92 -3.15
N LEU A 108 2.77 -7.71 -3.81
CA LEU A 108 1.95 -6.51 -3.68
C LEU A 108 0.66 -6.86 -2.94
N TRP A 109 0.38 -6.13 -1.87
CA TRP A 109 -0.88 -6.18 -1.15
C TRP A 109 -1.88 -5.21 -1.80
N SER A 110 -2.83 -5.78 -2.55
CA SER A 110 -3.96 -5.03 -3.10
C SER A 110 -5.21 -5.89 -3.17
N ASN A 111 -6.38 -5.25 -3.02
CA ASN A 111 -7.67 -5.89 -3.24
C ASN A 111 -8.20 -5.71 -4.67
N ASP A 112 -7.45 -5.05 -5.55
CA ASP A 112 -7.81 -4.94 -6.97
C ASP A 112 -7.52 -6.26 -7.71
N ALA A 113 -8.58 -6.88 -8.23
CA ALA A 113 -8.47 -8.11 -9.00
C ALA A 113 -7.81 -7.91 -10.38
N ALA A 114 -7.80 -6.69 -10.93
CA ALA A 114 -7.14 -6.39 -12.21
C ALA A 114 -5.63 -6.61 -12.14
N LEU A 115 -5.01 -6.34 -10.99
CA LEU A 115 -3.57 -6.56 -10.78
C LEU A 115 -3.15 -8.03 -10.84
N LYS A 116 -4.09 -8.95 -10.61
CA LYS A 116 -3.85 -10.40 -10.74
C LYS A 116 -3.75 -10.89 -12.20
N LYS A 117 -3.97 -10.01 -13.19
CA LYS A 117 -3.86 -10.36 -14.62
C LYS A 117 -2.42 -10.49 -15.10
N GLN A 118 -1.46 -9.83 -14.42
CA GLN A 118 -0.04 -9.99 -14.71
C GLN A 118 0.59 -11.11 -13.87
N ASP A 119 1.74 -11.63 -14.30
CA ASP A 119 2.41 -12.81 -13.74
C ASP A 119 3.81 -12.54 -13.15
N LYS A 120 4.26 -11.28 -13.15
CA LYS A 120 5.59 -10.86 -12.69
C LYS A 120 5.65 -10.59 -11.19
N VAL A 121 4.58 -10.06 -10.62
CA VAL A 121 4.46 -9.72 -9.20
C VAL A 121 3.35 -10.54 -8.58
N THR A 122 3.63 -11.19 -7.45
CA THR A 122 2.60 -11.92 -6.71
C THR A 122 1.67 -10.93 -6.02
N ILE A 123 0.36 -11.00 -6.30
CA ILE A 123 -0.64 -10.13 -5.70
C ILE A 123 -1.39 -10.88 -4.61
N HIS A 124 -1.39 -10.33 -3.40
CA HIS A 124 -2.15 -10.83 -2.27
C HIS A 124 -3.29 -9.87 -1.93
N ASN A 125 -4.52 -10.39 -1.88
CA ASN A 125 -5.62 -9.65 -1.27
C ASN A 125 -5.57 -9.78 0.26
N THR A 126 -6.32 -8.94 0.96
CA THR A 126 -6.35 -8.92 2.43
C THR A 126 -6.69 -10.29 3.02
N LYS A 127 -7.64 -11.03 2.45
CA LYS A 127 -8.04 -12.36 2.95
C LYS A 127 -6.93 -13.39 2.80
N GLU A 128 -6.21 -13.36 1.68
CA GLU A 128 -5.07 -14.25 1.44
C GLU A 128 -3.95 -13.99 2.43
N ILE A 129 -3.68 -12.73 2.78
CA ILE A 129 -2.68 -12.39 3.80
C ILE A 129 -3.07 -12.94 5.18
N PHE A 130 -4.34 -12.81 5.58
CA PHE A 130 -4.82 -13.42 6.84
C PHE A 130 -4.55 -14.93 6.87
N VAL A 131 -4.94 -15.64 5.81
CA VAL A 131 -4.70 -17.09 5.69
C VAL A 131 -3.21 -17.44 5.72
N LEU A 132 -2.37 -16.67 5.04
CA LEU A 132 -0.91 -16.89 5.01
C LEU A 132 -0.24 -16.66 6.36
N LEU A 133 -0.82 -15.80 7.20
CA LEU A 133 -0.31 -15.48 8.54
C LEU A 133 -0.92 -16.35 9.65
N GLY A 134 -1.93 -17.17 9.33
CA GLY A 134 -2.62 -18.02 10.30
C GLY A 134 -3.58 -17.25 11.22
N GLU A 135 -4.15 -16.16 10.71
CA GLU A 135 -5.06 -15.23 11.42
C GLU A 135 -6.52 -15.40 10.98
#